data_AF-A0A497END6-F1
#
_entry.id   AF-A0A497END6-F1
#
_cell.length_a   1.000
_cell.length_b   1.000
_cell.length_c   1.000
_cell.angle_alpha   90.00
_cell.angle_beta   90.00
_cell.angle_gamma   90.00
#
_symmetry.space_group_name_H-M   'P 1'
#
loop_
_entity.id
_entity.type
_entity.pdbx_description
1 polymer ?
#
loop_
_entity_poly.entity_id
_entity_poly.type
_entity_poly.pdbx_seq_one_letter_code
_entity_poly.pdbx_strand_id
1 'polypeptide(L)'
;MGALIGLLGVLAALITIWAVWRKGVSGLPLIFGVWGLILSLYLAGKWVYPTPEQLILLAFVAGAAITLLTWGCVNIFIEFAKFRESLFRRLPISDKHYIILSKQAKSPYGILYGAIPWNEEGMSILLKFLNEEIWGRGYKLDKFVAEYDEVAGAAVAWIIGILRPKTFIDRILY
;
A
#
# COMPACT_ATOMS: atom_id res chain seq x y z
N MET A 1 -16.94 -36.75 2.95
CA MET A 1 -17.41 -35.34 3.05
C MET A 1 -17.06 -34.70 4.41
N GLY A 2 -17.33 -35.35 5.55
CA GLY A 2 -17.06 -34.78 6.88
C GLY A 2 -15.58 -34.41 7.17
N ALA A 3 -14.62 -35.26 6.77
CA ALA A 3 -13.19 -34.99 6.98
C ALA A 3 -12.67 -33.77 6.20
N LEU A 4 -13.16 -33.57 4.96
CA LEU A 4 -12.80 -32.42 4.13
C LEU A 4 -13.33 -31.12 4.72
N ILE A 5 -14.60 -31.11 5.16
CA ILE A 5 -15.22 -29.93 5.80
C ILE A 5 -14.53 -29.61 7.13
N GLY A 6 -14.15 -30.63 7.90
CA GLY A 6 -13.38 -30.46 9.13
C GLY A 6 -12.00 -29.82 8.88
N LEU A 7 -11.26 -30.29 7.87
CA LEU A 7 -9.98 -29.71 7.46
C LEU A 7 -10.13 -28.25 7.00
N LEU A 8 -11.13 -27.96 6.18
CA LEU A 8 -11.43 -26.59 5.74
C LEU A 8 -11.81 -25.68 6.93
N GLY A 9 -12.56 -26.21 7.90
CA GLY A 9 -12.91 -25.49 9.13
C GLY A 9 -11.68 -25.13 9.98
N VAL A 10 -10.72 -26.04 10.11
CA VAL A 10 -9.44 -25.76 10.81
C VAL A 10 -8.66 -24.67 10.08
N LEU A 11 -8.55 -24.76 8.75
CA LEU A 11 -7.88 -23.73 7.94
C LEU A 11 -8.58 -22.37 8.07
N ALA A 12 -9.91 -22.34 8.06
CA ALA A 12 -10.69 -21.11 8.25
C ALA A 12 -10.50 -20.51 9.64
N ALA A 13 -10.42 -21.33 10.68
CA ALA A 13 -10.12 -20.87 12.03
C ALA A 13 -8.73 -20.23 12.11
N LEU A 14 -7.71 -20.84 11.48
CA LEU A 14 -6.37 -20.27 11.40
C LEU A 14 -6.35 -18.93 10.65
N ILE A 15 -7.04 -18.84 9.50
CA ILE A 15 -7.19 -17.59 8.75
C ILE A 15 -7.92 -16.52 9.60
N THR A 16 -8.92 -16.92 10.37
CA THR A 16 -9.68 -16.02 11.25
C THR A 16 -8.78 -15.45 12.35
N ILE A 17 -8.04 -16.30 13.05
CA ILE A 17 -7.09 -15.89 14.09
C ILE A 17 -6.06 -14.93 13.50
N TRP A 18 -5.47 -15.29 12.36
CA TRP A 18 -4.50 -14.45 11.67
C TRP A 18 -5.09 -13.09 11.25
N ALA A 19 -6.28 -13.08 10.66
CA ALA A 19 -6.95 -11.88 10.19
C ALA A 19 -7.31 -10.94 11.36
N VAL A 20 -7.83 -11.49 12.46
CA VAL A 20 -8.12 -10.70 13.66
C VAL A 20 -6.83 -10.10 14.24
N TRP A 21 -5.78 -10.90 14.39
CA TRP A 21 -4.51 -10.46 14.97
C TRP A 21 -3.78 -9.40 14.13
N ARG A 22 -3.75 -9.56 12.80
CA ARG A 22 -3.01 -8.66 11.90
C ARG A 22 -3.82 -7.47 11.38
N LYS A 23 -5.13 -7.64 11.15
CA LYS A 23 -5.95 -6.71 10.36
C LYS A 23 -7.15 -6.14 11.12
N GLY A 24 -7.51 -6.72 12.26
CA GLY A 24 -8.69 -6.31 13.04
C GLY A 24 -9.95 -6.26 12.17
N VAL A 25 -10.63 -5.11 12.15
CA VAL A 25 -11.86 -4.89 11.36
C VAL A 25 -11.64 -5.06 9.85
N SER A 26 -10.46 -4.70 9.33
CA SER A 26 -10.15 -4.83 7.90
C SER A 26 -9.98 -6.29 7.44
N GLY A 27 -9.89 -7.23 8.38
CA GLY A 27 -9.86 -8.68 8.12
C GLY A 27 -11.23 -9.32 7.92
N LEU A 28 -12.33 -8.61 8.25
CA LEU A 28 -13.70 -9.15 8.19
C LEU A 28 -14.11 -9.69 6.80
N PRO A 29 -13.81 -9.02 5.67
CA PRO A 29 -14.14 -9.56 4.36
C PRO A 29 -13.50 -10.93 4.09
N LEU A 30 -12.24 -11.13 4.52
CA LEU A 30 -11.58 -12.42 4.39
C LEU A 30 -12.26 -13.49 5.26
N ILE A 31 -12.59 -13.14 6.51
CA ILE A 31 -13.24 -14.07 7.45
C ILE A 31 -14.61 -14.51 6.90
N PHE A 32 -15.48 -13.56 6.58
CA PHE A 32 -16.82 -13.87 6.05
C PHE A 32 -16.75 -14.59 4.71
N GLY A 33 -15.77 -14.26 3.87
CA GLY A 33 -15.54 -14.94 2.61
C GLY A 33 -15.16 -16.42 2.77
N VAL A 34 -14.20 -16.74 3.64
CA VAL A 34 -13.80 -18.14 3.87
C VAL A 34 -14.95 -18.95 4.48
N TRP A 35 -15.60 -18.42 5.52
CA TRP A 35 -16.71 -19.11 6.18
C TRP A 35 -17.94 -19.25 5.27
N GLY A 36 -18.22 -18.25 4.42
CA GLY A 36 -19.28 -18.29 3.42
C GLY A 36 -19.06 -19.37 2.35
N LEU A 37 -17.81 -19.59 1.92
CA LEU A 37 -17.48 -20.70 1.02
C LEU A 37 -17.66 -22.06 1.68
N ILE A 38 -17.22 -22.21 2.94
CA ILE A 38 -17.41 -23.46 3.70
C ILE A 38 -18.89 -23.76 3.90
N LEU A 39 -19.69 -22.73 4.23
CA LEU A 39 -21.14 -22.86 4.34
C LEU A 39 -21.76 -23.28 3.01
N SER A 40 -21.34 -22.68 1.89
CA SER A 40 -21.82 -23.04 0.56
C SER A 40 -21.49 -24.51 0.23
N LEU A 41 -20.26 -24.95 0.48
CA LEU A 41 -19.85 -26.35 0.27
C LEU A 41 -20.63 -27.32 1.17
N TYR A 42 -20.91 -26.93 2.41
CA TYR A 42 -21.72 -27.73 3.33
C TYR A 42 -23.16 -27.87 2.82
N LEU A 43 -23.79 -26.77 2.40
CA LEU A 43 -25.15 -26.77 1.86
C LEU A 43 -25.26 -27.58 0.57
N ALA A 44 -24.31 -27.39 -0.36
CA ALA A 44 -24.23 -28.16 -1.60
C ALA A 44 -24.06 -29.67 -1.34
N GLY A 45 -23.29 -30.03 -0.31
CA GLY A 45 -23.09 -31.43 0.09
C GLY A 45 -24.29 -32.06 0.80
N LYS A 46 -25.19 -31.25 1.38
CA LYS A 46 -26.38 -31.72 2.10
C LYS A 46 -27.61 -31.88 1.21
N TRP A 47 -27.72 -31.11 0.14
CA TRP A 47 -28.86 -31.17 -0.75
C TRP A 47 -28.61 -32.16 -1.89
N VAL A 48 -29.20 -33.35 -1.78
CA VAL A 48 -29.12 -34.41 -2.81
C VAL A 48 -29.99 -34.07 -4.03
N TYR A 49 -31.10 -33.36 -3.83
CA TYR A 49 -31.98 -32.83 -4.87
C TYR A 49 -32.39 -31.39 -4.53
N PRO A 50 -31.55 -30.40 -4.87
CA PRO A 50 -31.83 -29.02 -4.49
C PRO A 50 -33.02 -28.44 -5.28
N THR A 51 -33.89 -27.69 -4.60
CA THR A 51 -34.93 -26.91 -5.26
C THR A 51 -34.32 -25.72 -6.03
N PRO A 52 -35.03 -25.13 -7.01
CA PRO A 52 -34.55 -23.93 -7.71
C PRO A 52 -34.18 -22.78 -6.75
N GLU A 53 -34.95 -22.59 -5.69
CA GLU A 53 -34.68 -21.58 -4.66
C GLU A 53 -33.37 -21.86 -3.90
N GLN A 54 -33.12 -23.12 -3.56
CA GLN A 54 -31.88 -23.55 -2.91
C GLN A 54 -30.66 -23.34 -3.81
N LEU A 55 -30.80 -23.57 -5.13
CA LEU A 55 -29.75 -23.27 -6.10
C LEU A 55 -29.45 -21.77 -6.19
N ILE A 56 -30.49 -20.93 -6.21
CA ILE A 56 -30.34 -19.46 -6.22
C ILE A 56 -29.64 -18.98 -4.95
N LEU A 57 -30.07 -19.48 -3.79
CA LEU A 57 -29.45 -19.15 -2.51
C LEU A 57 -27.97 -19.58 -2.47
N LEU A 58 -27.67 -20.80 -2.93
CA LEU A 58 -26.30 -21.31 -3.00
C LEU A 58 -25.42 -20.43 -3.89
N ALA A 59 -25.91 -20.08 -5.07
CA ALA A 59 -25.20 -19.21 -6.01
C ALA A 59 -24.95 -17.81 -5.42
N PHE A 60 -25.95 -17.25 -4.71
CA PHE A 60 -25.82 -15.96 -4.05
C PHE A 60 -24.78 -15.99 -2.92
N VAL A 61 -24.86 -16.97 -2.03
CA VAL A 61 -23.92 -17.09 -0.89
C VAL A 61 -22.50 -17.36 -1.38
N ALA A 62 -22.34 -18.23 -2.37
CA ALA A 62 -21.04 -18.51 -2.98
C ALA A 62 -20.47 -17.27 -3.68
N GLY A 63 -21.30 -16.55 -4.45
CA GLY A 63 -20.91 -15.31 -5.12
C GLY A 63 -20.46 -14.24 -4.13
N ALA A 64 -21.27 -13.97 -3.10
CA ALA A 64 -20.93 -13.02 -2.04
C ALA A 64 -19.63 -13.41 -1.31
N ALA A 65 -19.46 -14.70 -1.01
CA ALA A 65 -18.25 -15.22 -0.38
C ALA A 65 -16.99 -15.01 -1.24
N ILE A 66 -17.09 -15.30 -2.55
CA ILE A 66 -16.00 -15.07 -3.50
C ILE A 66 -15.66 -13.59 -3.61
N THR A 67 -16.66 -12.71 -3.67
CA THR A 67 -16.46 -11.26 -3.70
C THR A 67 -15.73 -10.78 -2.45
N LEU A 68 -16.16 -11.23 -1.27
CA LEU A 68 -15.55 -10.88 0.01
C LEU A 68 -14.11 -11.42 0.14
N LEU A 69 -13.86 -12.64 -0.32
CA LEU A 69 -12.50 -13.21 -0.41
C LEU A 69 -11.62 -12.40 -1.34
N THR A 70 -12.11 -12.07 -2.53
CA THR A 70 -11.36 -11.28 -3.52
C THR A 70 -10.99 -9.92 -2.92
N TRP A 71 -11.93 -9.25 -2.26
CA TRP A 71 -11.66 -8.00 -1.55
C TRP A 71 -10.63 -8.19 -0.42
N GLY A 72 -10.81 -9.21 0.42
CA GLY A 72 -9.86 -9.54 1.48
C GLY A 72 -8.44 -9.75 0.95
N CYS A 73 -8.30 -10.52 -0.14
CA CYS A 73 -7.02 -10.77 -0.82
C CYS A 73 -6.42 -9.49 -1.42
N VAL A 74 -7.22 -8.63 -2.06
CA VAL A 74 -6.77 -7.34 -2.60
C VAL A 74 -6.26 -6.43 -1.48
N ASN A 75 -6.96 -6.37 -0.33
CA ASN A 75 -6.50 -5.59 0.82
C ASN A 75 -5.17 -6.11 1.38
N ILE A 76 -5.01 -7.43 1.44
CA ILE A 76 -3.74 -8.07 1.84
C ILE A 76 -2.63 -7.72 0.86
N PHE A 77 -2.89 -7.86 -0.43
CA PHE A 77 -1.92 -7.54 -1.49
C PHE A 77 -1.48 -6.07 -1.44
N ILE A 78 -2.42 -5.13 -1.35
CA ILE A 78 -2.12 -3.69 -1.24
C ILE A 78 -1.26 -3.41 -0.01
N GLU A 79 -1.56 -4.04 1.12
CA GLU A 79 -0.76 -3.85 2.33
C GLU A 79 0.65 -4.41 2.18
N PHE A 80 0.81 -5.61 1.61
CA PHE A 80 2.13 -6.17 1.30
C PHE A 80 2.91 -5.32 0.32
N ALA A 81 2.24 -4.76 -0.70
CA ALA A 81 2.85 -3.84 -1.65
C ALA A 81 3.35 -2.57 -0.95
N LYS A 82 2.54 -1.98 -0.06
CA LYS A 82 2.95 -0.82 0.76
C LYS A 82 4.16 -1.13 1.64
N PHE A 83 4.19 -2.30 2.27
CA PHE A 83 5.31 -2.73 3.13
C PHE A 83 6.64 -2.87 2.39
N ARG A 84 6.63 -3.06 1.07
CA ARG A 84 7.85 -3.15 0.26
C ARG A 84 8.38 -1.78 -0.21
N GLU A 85 7.58 -0.72 -0.14
CA GLU A 85 7.97 0.62 -0.57
C GLU A 85 8.63 1.43 0.55
N SER A 86 9.65 0.88 1.21
CA SER A 86 10.62 1.72 1.93
C SER A 86 11.52 2.37 0.90
N LEU A 87 11.53 3.70 0.85
CA LEU A 87 12.37 4.44 -0.08
C LEU A 87 13.36 5.28 0.72
N PHE A 88 14.61 4.85 0.74
CA PHE A 88 15.72 5.63 1.26
C PHE A 88 16.71 5.88 0.13
N ARG A 89 16.93 7.15 -0.20
CA ARG A 89 17.91 7.57 -1.20
C ARG A 89 18.69 8.75 -0.65
N ARG A 90 20.01 8.66 -0.76
CA ARG A 90 20.92 9.75 -0.46
C ARG A 90 21.71 10.03 -1.72
N LEU A 91 21.63 11.25 -2.22
CA LEU A 91 22.48 11.76 -3.29
C LEU A 91 23.53 12.69 -2.65
N PRO A 92 24.78 12.23 -2.49
CA PRO A 92 25.88 13.13 -2.12
C PRO A 92 26.28 13.98 -3.33
N ILE A 93 26.36 15.30 -3.14
CA ILE A 93 26.83 16.25 -4.18
C ILE A 93 28.25 16.70 -3.83
N SER A 94 28.49 17.04 -2.56
CA SER A 94 29.82 17.29 -2.00
C SER A 94 29.83 17.00 -0.49
N ASP A 95 30.93 17.27 0.20
CA ASP A 95 31.01 17.10 1.67
C ASP A 95 29.98 17.94 2.44
N LYS A 96 29.54 19.06 1.84
CA LYS A 96 28.57 19.99 2.45
C LYS A 96 27.18 19.94 1.79
N HIS A 97 27.07 19.39 0.59
CA HIS A 97 25.83 19.36 -0.18
C HIS A 97 25.33 17.94 -0.38
N TYR A 98 24.07 17.70 -0.05
CA TYR A 98 23.42 16.40 -0.17
C TYR A 98 21.91 16.55 -0.29
N ILE A 99 21.28 15.54 -0.87
CA ILE A 99 19.83 15.37 -0.87
C ILE A 99 19.50 14.02 -0.24
N ILE A 100 18.60 14.00 0.74
CA ILE A 100 18.10 12.78 1.37
C ILE A 100 16.59 12.70 1.17
N LEU A 101 16.18 11.54 0.70
CA LEU A 101 14.80 11.15 0.55
C LEU A 101 14.53 9.94 1.43
N SER A 102 13.59 10.07 2.35
CA SER A 102 13.23 9.02 3.31
C SER A 102 11.72 8.82 3.36
N LYS A 103 11.28 7.61 3.02
CA LYS A 103 9.90 7.16 3.16
C LYS A 103 9.88 5.84 3.91
N GLN A 104 9.17 5.81 5.03
CA GLN A 104 8.93 4.58 5.78
C GLN A 104 7.85 3.74 5.07
N ALA A 105 8.02 2.42 5.06
CA ALA A 105 7.10 1.50 4.38
C ALA A 105 5.65 1.57 4.88
N LYS A 106 5.43 1.93 6.16
CA LYS A 106 4.08 2.03 6.74
C LYS A 106 3.40 3.37 6.48
N SER A 107 4.17 4.41 6.15
CA SER A 107 3.64 5.76 5.98
C SER A 107 3.38 6.03 4.49
N PRO A 108 2.20 6.56 4.13
CA PRO A 108 1.97 7.05 2.77
C PRO A 108 2.83 8.29 2.48
N TYR A 109 3.32 8.98 3.51
CA TYR A 109 4.15 10.17 3.40
C TYR A 109 5.63 9.85 3.60
N GLY A 110 6.48 10.59 2.89
CA GLY A 110 7.93 10.62 3.08
C GLY A 110 8.42 12.04 3.35
N ILE A 111 9.71 12.20 3.56
CA ILE A 111 10.38 13.49 3.77
C ILE A 111 11.54 13.59 2.78
N LEU A 112 11.62 14.71 2.09
CA LEU A 112 12.78 15.17 1.35
C LEU A 112 13.46 16.24 2.20
N TYR A 113 14.76 16.12 2.42
CA TYR A 113 15.54 17.18 3.06
C TYR A 113 16.99 17.16 2.59
N GLY A 114 17.66 18.29 2.63
CA GLY A 114 19.05 18.36 2.16
C GLY A 114 19.59 19.78 2.10
N ALA A 115 20.86 19.85 1.71
CA ALA A 115 21.59 21.07 1.41
C ALA A 115 22.04 21.01 -0.05
N ILE A 116 21.62 21.94 -0.89
CA ILE A 116 22.07 22.03 -2.28
C ILE A 116 22.83 23.34 -2.52
N PRO A 117 23.74 23.41 -3.48
CA PRO A 117 24.39 24.68 -3.82
C PRO A 117 23.34 25.73 -4.25
N TRP A 118 23.47 26.97 -3.78
CA TRP A 118 22.61 28.08 -4.21
C TRP A 118 23.09 28.64 -5.55
N ASN A 119 23.00 27.83 -6.62
CA ASN A 119 23.36 28.19 -7.98
C ASN A 119 22.53 27.38 -9.01
N GLU A 120 22.72 27.66 -10.30
CA GLU A 120 22.02 26.97 -11.39
C GLU A 120 22.32 25.46 -11.44
N GLU A 121 23.53 25.06 -11.07
CA GLU A 121 23.94 23.65 -11.02
C GLU A 121 23.18 22.89 -9.93
N GLY A 122 23.10 23.44 -8.71
CA GLY A 122 22.34 22.88 -7.60
C GLY A 122 20.85 22.75 -7.91
N MET A 123 20.28 23.74 -8.59
CA MET A 123 18.90 23.68 -9.08
C MET A 123 18.70 22.59 -10.13
N SER A 124 19.64 22.43 -11.06
CA SER A 124 19.60 21.37 -12.09
C SER A 124 19.69 19.97 -11.46
N ILE A 125 20.57 19.79 -10.48
CA ILE A 125 20.71 18.54 -9.73
C ILE A 125 19.42 18.23 -8.97
N LEU A 126 18.85 19.22 -8.28
CA LEU A 126 17.57 19.06 -7.59
C LEU A 126 16.48 18.64 -8.58
N LEU A 127 16.31 19.37 -9.69
CA LEU A 127 15.27 19.08 -10.68
C LEU A 127 15.40 17.66 -11.24
N LYS A 128 16.63 17.21 -11.55
CA LYS A 128 16.88 15.84 -12.00
C LYS A 128 16.49 14.81 -10.93
N PHE A 129 16.87 15.05 -9.67
CA PHE A 129 16.49 14.19 -8.56
C PHE A 129 14.97 14.14 -8.35
N LEU A 130 14.28 15.28 -8.42
CA LEU A 130 12.82 15.34 -8.31
C LEU A 130 12.15 14.53 -9.43
N ASN A 131 12.63 14.66 -10.67
CA ASN A 131 12.11 13.91 -11.80
C ASN A 131 12.32 12.40 -11.65
N GLU A 132 13.55 11.96 -11.37
CA GLU A 132 13.91 10.54 -11.38
C GLU A 132 13.42 9.80 -10.13
N GLU A 133 13.55 10.41 -8.95
CA GLU A 133 13.36 9.71 -7.67
C GLU A 133 12.02 10.02 -7.00
N ILE A 134 11.33 11.10 -7.38
CA ILE A 134 10.04 11.48 -6.78
C ILE A 134 8.91 11.37 -7.80
N TRP A 135 8.92 12.22 -8.84
CA TRP A 135 7.83 12.31 -9.80
C TRP A 135 7.73 11.09 -10.70
N GLY A 136 8.86 10.57 -11.19
CA GLY A 136 8.93 9.34 -11.98
C GLY A 136 8.50 8.10 -11.19
N ARG A 137 8.59 8.14 -9.86
CA ARG A 137 8.09 7.09 -8.96
C ARG A 137 6.63 7.28 -8.53
N GLY A 138 5.94 8.28 -9.08
CA GLY A 138 4.52 8.52 -8.81
C GLY A 138 4.24 9.27 -7.50
N TYR A 139 5.24 9.93 -6.92
CA TYR A 139 5.10 10.81 -5.77
C TYR A 139 5.06 12.27 -6.20
N LYS A 140 4.63 13.14 -5.30
CA LYS A 140 4.77 14.58 -5.44
C LYS A 140 5.24 15.21 -4.14
N LEU A 141 5.82 16.40 -4.26
CA LEU A 141 6.19 17.22 -3.12
C LEU A 141 5.00 18.05 -2.67
N ASP A 142 4.85 18.14 -1.36
CA ASP A 142 3.90 18.98 -0.65
C ASP A 142 4.70 19.77 0.40
N LYS A 143 4.27 21.00 0.70
CA LYS A 143 4.95 21.91 1.63
C LYS A 143 6.47 22.01 1.40
N PHE A 144 6.88 22.13 0.13
CA PHE A 144 8.28 22.31 -0.23
C PHE A 144 8.73 23.72 0.15
N VAL A 145 9.81 23.82 0.93
CA VAL A 145 10.43 25.07 1.35
C VAL A 145 11.93 24.97 1.03
N ALA A 146 12.48 26.07 0.53
CA ALA A 146 13.90 26.25 0.33
C ALA A 146 14.33 27.53 1.02
N GLU A 147 15.34 27.44 1.90
CA GLU A 147 15.89 28.58 2.64
C GLU A 147 17.35 28.78 2.25
N TYR A 148 17.73 30.04 2.02
CA TYR A 148 19.10 30.43 1.76
C TYR A 148 19.90 30.48 3.07
N ASP A 149 21.14 30.01 3.03
CA ASP A 149 22.10 30.10 4.12
C ASP A 149 23.54 30.16 3.59
N GLU A 150 24.46 30.69 4.40
CA GLU A 150 25.89 30.73 4.10
C GLU A 150 26.68 29.90 5.10
N VAL A 151 27.17 28.74 4.66
CA VAL A 151 27.87 27.79 5.52
C VAL A 151 29.34 27.73 5.16
N ALA A 152 30.18 28.31 6.02
CA ALA A 152 31.63 28.35 5.87
C ALA A 152 32.07 28.88 4.48
N GLY A 153 31.49 30.02 4.09
CA GLY A 153 31.80 30.75 2.86
C GLY A 153 31.16 30.18 1.57
N ALA A 154 30.30 29.17 1.68
CA ALA A 154 29.54 28.62 0.56
C ALA A 154 28.05 28.99 0.69
N ALA A 155 27.46 29.44 -0.41
CA ALA A 155 26.03 29.71 -0.52
C ALA A 155 25.24 28.41 -0.71
N VAL A 156 24.32 28.11 0.21
CA VAL A 156 23.58 26.85 0.32
C VAL A 156 22.08 27.12 0.33
N ALA A 157 21.31 26.24 -0.30
CA ALA A 157 19.86 26.12 -0.12
C ALA A 157 19.55 24.92 0.78
N TRP A 158 18.98 25.17 1.96
CA TRP A 158 18.37 24.14 2.78
C TRP A 158 16.98 23.84 2.22
N ILE A 159 16.79 22.60 1.78
CA ILE A 159 15.50 22.15 1.25
C ILE A 159 14.83 21.23 2.26
N ILE A 160 13.51 21.40 2.40
CA ILE A 160 12.65 20.47 3.12
C ILE A 160 11.33 20.34 2.37
N GLY A 161 10.79 19.13 2.32
CA GLY A 161 9.49 18.89 1.71
C GLY A 161 8.89 17.57 2.16
N ILE A 162 7.57 17.49 2.11
CA ILE A 162 6.82 16.27 2.41
C ILE A 162 6.52 15.56 1.10
N LEU A 163 6.92 14.30 0.97
CA LEU A 163 6.45 13.45 -0.12
C LEU A 163 5.05 12.95 0.18
N ARG A 164 4.19 12.97 -0.84
CA ARG A 164 2.92 12.24 -0.83
C ARG A 164 2.68 11.51 -2.15
N PRO A 165 1.87 10.45 -2.16
CA PRO A 165 1.53 9.76 -3.40
C PRO A 165 0.71 10.70 -4.30
N LYS A 166 0.94 10.65 -5.61
CA LYS A 166 0.07 11.34 -6.58
C LYS A 166 -1.32 10.72 -6.51
N THR A 167 -2.33 11.56 -6.32
CA THR A 167 -3.72 11.15 -6.50
C THR A 167 -4.01 10.93 -7.98
N PHE A 168 -5.16 10.33 -8.30
CA PHE A 168 -5.58 10.16 -9.70
C PHE A 168 -5.66 11.50 -10.44
N ILE A 169 -6.18 12.55 -9.78
CA ILE A 169 -6.25 13.91 -10.33
C ILE A 169 -4.85 14.46 -10.62
N ASP A 170 -3.90 14.26 -9.69
CA ASP A 170 -2.51 14.71 -9.86
C ASP A 170 -1.79 14.04 -11.04
N ARG A 171 -2.25 12.86 -11.50
CA ARG A 171 -1.66 12.17 -12.66
C ARG A 171 -2.22 12.64 -14.00
N ILE A 172 -3.35 13.34 -13.98
CA ILE A 172 -3.97 13.90 -15.20
C ILE A 172 -3.44 15.32 -15.45
N LEU A 173 -3.14 16.06 -14.38
CA LEU A 173 -2.72 17.46 -14.44
C LEU A 173 -1.21 17.68 -14.64
N TYR A 174 -0.39 16.63 -14.50
CA TYR A 174 1.08 16.65 -14.66
C TYR A 174 1.49 15.77 -15.84
#